data_AF-A0A8J9S598-F1
#
_entry.id   AF-A0A8J9S598-F1
#
_cell.length_a   1.000
_cell.length_b   1.000
_cell.length_c   1.000
_cell.angle_alpha   90.00
_cell.angle_beta   90.00
_cell.angle_gamma   90.00
#
_symmetry.space_group_name_H-M   'P 1'
#
loop_
_entity.id
_entity.type
_entity.pdbx_description
1 polymer ?
#
loop_
_entity_poly.entity_id
_entity_poly.type
_entity_poly.pdbx_seq_one_letter_code
_entity_poly.pdbx_strand_id
1 'polypeptide(L)'
;MKLDPTVLRTMSKEDFRVLEAVEKGMKDHALVPLPLTSSIANLRHGGAHKIVSSLLRDKLLSHERTKNGYDGYRVTNAGYDILALQNLKARKIVAALGQRIGTGKESDVYLAVDLSGQQIVLKFHRLGRTSFRNVKKKRDYFGNAAQQAHSWLFLSTLSALKEFAFMKALYDVQYSTPVPIAHNRHIVAMGLVRGVPLYQVFPKQLSAEQAADIYEQAIALAARLAKHGLVHCDLNEFNLLVDLS
;
A
#
# COMPACT_ATOMS: atom_id res chain seq x y z
N MET A 1 -3.66 -9.18 8.59
CA MET A 1 -5.08 -9.18 8.18
C MET A 1 -5.11 -9.48 6.69
N LYS A 2 -5.99 -10.36 6.22
CA LYS A 2 -6.15 -10.66 4.79
C LYS A 2 -7.10 -9.63 4.18
N LEU A 3 -6.76 -9.07 3.02
CA LEU A 3 -7.63 -8.16 2.27
C LEU A 3 -8.92 -8.90 1.89
N ASP A 4 -10.06 -8.27 2.16
CA ASP A 4 -11.38 -8.72 1.70
C ASP A 4 -12.03 -7.61 0.85
N PRO A 5 -11.97 -7.71 -0.49
CA PRO A 5 -12.52 -6.69 -1.37
C PRO A 5 -14.03 -6.86 -1.62
N THR A 6 -14.68 -7.89 -1.07
CA THR A 6 -16.09 -8.21 -1.38
C THR A 6 -17.04 -7.06 -1.04
N VAL A 7 -16.74 -6.33 0.03
CA VAL A 7 -17.49 -5.15 0.49
C VAL A 7 -17.56 -4.03 -0.57
N LEU A 8 -16.60 -3.94 -1.50
CA LEU A 8 -16.65 -2.97 -2.62
C LEU A 8 -17.86 -3.15 -3.53
N ARG A 9 -18.50 -4.33 -3.52
CA ARG A 9 -19.68 -4.63 -4.34
C ARG A 9 -20.97 -4.12 -3.71
N THR A 10 -21.00 -3.98 -2.39
CA THR A 10 -22.21 -3.62 -1.63
C THR A 10 -22.21 -2.17 -1.16
N MET A 11 -21.04 -1.52 -1.11
CA MET A 11 -20.92 -0.12 -0.70
C MET A 11 -21.52 0.86 -1.71
N SER A 12 -22.29 1.80 -1.20
CA SER A 12 -22.84 2.95 -1.91
C SER A 12 -21.84 4.12 -1.98
N LYS A 13 -22.17 5.12 -2.79
CA LYS A 13 -21.38 6.37 -2.86
C LYS A 13 -21.33 7.10 -1.52
N GLU A 14 -22.40 7.03 -0.72
CA GLU A 14 -22.45 7.68 0.59
C GLU A 14 -21.56 6.96 1.62
N ASP A 15 -21.45 5.62 1.53
CA ASP A 15 -20.55 4.85 2.39
C ASP A 15 -19.09 5.26 2.18
N PHE A 16 -18.66 5.40 0.92
CA PHE A 16 -17.33 5.92 0.59
C PHE A 16 -17.16 7.36 1.08
N ARG A 17 -18.16 8.22 0.88
CA ARG A 17 -18.10 9.62 1.31
C ARG A 17 -17.93 9.76 2.82
N VAL A 18 -18.61 8.93 3.62
CA VAL A 18 -18.44 8.90 5.08
C VAL A 18 -17.07 8.34 5.46
N LEU A 19 -16.62 7.27 4.80
CA LEU A 19 -15.30 6.69 5.06
C LEU A 19 -14.15 7.67 4.75
N GLU A 20 -14.25 8.39 3.63
CA GLU A 20 -13.33 9.49 3.25
C GLU A 20 -13.43 10.68 4.21
N ALA A 21 -14.61 10.99 4.75
CA ALA A 21 -14.78 12.04 5.74
C ALA A 21 -14.03 11.72 7.05
N VAL A 22 -14.08 10.46 7.51
CA VAL A 22 -13.29 10.01 8.66
C VAL A 22 -11.79 10.07 8.34
N GLU A 23 -11.36 9.60 7.16
CA GLU A 23 -9.95 9.72 6.75
C GLU A 23 -9.47 11.18 6.72
N LYS A 24 -10.28 12.09 6.21
CA LYS A 24 -9.93 13.51 6.17
C LYS A 24 -9.85 14.11 7.57
N GLY A 25 -10.81 13.81 8.45
CA GLY A 25 -10.81 14.27 9.83
C GLY A 25 -9.64 13.71 10.65
N MET A 26 -9.14 12.53 10.28
CA MET A 26 -8.00 11.89 10.92
C MET A 26 -6.72 12.72 10.86
N LYS A 27 -6.56 13.59 9.84
CA LYS A 27 -5.39 14.48 9.68
C LYS A 27 -5.15 15.37 10.91
N ASP A 28 -6.24 15.87 11.50
CA ASP A 28 -6.19 16.82 12.60
C ASP A 28 -6.65 16.20 13.93
N HIS A 29 -7.35 15.06 13.88
CA HIS A 29 -7.92 14.41 15.05
C HIS A 29 -7.53 12.95 15.15
N ALA A 30 -7.01 12.56 16.32
CA ALA A 30 -6.75 11.14 16.58
C ALA A 30 -8.03 10.30 16.48
N LEU A 31 -9.17 10.78 17.00
CA LEU A 31 -10.49 10.17 16.84
C LEU A 31 -11.43 11.19 16.22
N VAL A 32 -12.18 10.80 15.18
CA VAL A 32 -13.09 11.71 14.47
C VAL A 32 -14.50 11.54 15.01
N PRO A 33 -15.08 12.55 15.68
CA PRO A 33 -16.44 12.47 16.23
C PRO A 33 -17.50 12.40 15.13
N LEU A 34 -18.64 11.76 15.41
CA LEU A 34 -19.76 11.66 14.46
C LEU A 34 -20.24 13.01 13.89
N PRO A 35 -20.37 14.10 14.70
CA PRO A 35 -20.78 15.40 14.17
C PRO A 35 -19.79 15.95 13.15
N LEU A 36 -18.49 15.79 13.40
CA LEU A 36 -17.44 16.22 12.48
C LEU A 36 -17.47 15.38 11.19
N THR A 37 -17.59 14.06 11.30
CA THR A 37 -17.75 13.16 10.14
C THR A 37 -18.95 13.57 9.29
N SER A 38 -20.09 13.86 9.92
CA SER A 38 -21.32 14.26 9.22
C SER A 38 -21.16 15.61 8.50
N SER A 39 -20.47 16.56 9.14
CA SER A 39 -20.15 17.87 8.58
C SER A 39 -19.23 17.76 7.36
N ILE A 40 -18.11 17.04 7.49
CA ILE A 40 -17.15 16.81 6.39
C ILE A 40 -17.81 16.04 5.24
N ALA A 41 -18.61 15.02 5.56
CA ALA A 41 -19.33 14.23 4.57
C ALA A 41 -20.47 15.04 3.92
N ASN A 42 -20.86 16.21 4.44
CA ASN A 42 -21.95 17.06 3.92
C ASN A 42 -23.18 16.24 3.50
N LEU A 43 -23.67 15.44 4.45
CA LEU A 43 -24.86 14.60 4.30
C LEU A 43 -26.12 15.42 4.61
N ARG A 44 -27.15 15.25 3.77
CA ARG A 44 -28.45 15.90 3.99
C ARG A 44 -29.25 15.09 5.03
N HIS A 45 -29.05 15.39 6.31
CA HIS A 45 -29.79 14.90 7.49
C HIS A 45 -29.68 13.39 7.85
N GLY A 46 -29.29 13.11 9.10
CA GLY A 46 -29.60 11.89 9.89
C GLY A 46 -28.96 10.55 9.49
N GLY A 47 -28.56 10.35 8.23
CA GLY A 47 -28.10 9.04 7.72
C GLY A 47 -26.71 8.58 8.18
N ALA A 48 -25.90 9.49 8.73
CA ALA A 48 -24.51 9.21 9.10
C ALA A 48 -24.37 8.06 10.09
N HIS A 49 -25.27 7.96 11.08
CA HIS A 49 -25.21 6.92 12.10
C HIS A 49 -25.43 5.51 11.50
N LYS A 50 -26.37 5.39 10.55
CA LYS A 50 -26.64 4.12 9.86
C LYS A 50 -25.44 3.69 9.01
N ILE A 51 -24.86 4.63 8.26
CA ILE A 51 -23.68 4.38 7.43
C ILE A 51 -22.50 3.97 8.30
N VAL A 52 -22.21 4.72 9.37
CA VAL A 52 -21.12 4.38 10.30
C VAL A 52 -21.34 3.01 10.93
N SER A 53 -22.56 2.68 11.34
CA SER A 53 -22.88 1.34 11.87
C SER A 53 -22.61 0.23 10.83
N SER A 54 -22.87 0.49 9.55
CA SER A 54 -22.57 -0.43 8.45
C SER A 54 -21.06 -0.60 8.27
N LEU A 55 -20.31 0.51 8.23
CA LEU A 55 -18.85 0.52 8.11
C LEU A 55 -18.15 -0.16 9.29
N LEU A 56 -18.70 -0.06 10.50
CA LEU A 56 -18.20 -0.77 11.69
C LEU A 56 -18.44 -2.27 11.59
N ARG A 57 -19.63 -2.70 11.15
CA ARG A 57 -19.96 -4.12 10.94
C ARG A 57 -18.99 -4.75 9.94
N ASP A 58 -18.67 -4.03 8.87
CA ASP A 58 -17.76 -4.47 7.82
C ASP A 58 -16.27 -4.24 8.20
N LYS A 59 -16.00 -3.76 9.43
CA LYS A 59 -14.66 -3.52 10.00
C LYS A 59 -13.81 -2.50 9.22
N LEU A 60 -14.45 -1.61 8.46
CA LEU A 60 -13.80 -0.52 7.73
C LEU A 60 -13.49 0.68 8.63
N LEU A 61 -14.30 0.86 9.67
CA LEU A 61 -14.06 1.79 10.77
C LEU A 61 -13.81 1.03 12.07
N SER A 62 -13.10 1.67 12.99
CA SER A 62 -13.04 1.30 14.40
C SER A 62 -13.63 2.42 15.25
N HIS A 63 -14.42 2.05 16.25
CA HIS A 63 -14.99 2.95 17.23
C HIS A 63 -14.17 2.87 18.52
N GLU A 64 -13.75 4.00 19.07
CA GLU A 64 -13.06 4.05 20.35
C GLU A 64 -13.63 5.18 21.22
N ARG A 65 -13.80 4.89 22.51
CA ARG A 65 -14.15 5.86 23.54
C ARG A 65 -13.03 5.93 24.57
N THR A 66 -12.45 7.11 24.72
CA THR A 66 -11.37 7.35 25.67
C THR A 66 -11.93 7.61 27.08
N LYS A 67 -11.08 7.39 28.10
CA LYS A 67 -11.43 7.65 29.52
C LYS A 67 -11.81 9.11 29.78
N ASN A 68 -11.30 10.04 28.98
CA ASN A 68 -11.56 11.47 29.10
C ASN A 68 -12.85 11.91 28.36
N GLY A 69 -13.69 10.95 27.94
CA GLY A 69 -14.97 11.23 27.30
C GLY A 69 -14.90 11.48 25.78
N TYR A 70 -13.71 11.45 25.18
CA TYR A 70 -13.56 11.57 23.72
C TYR A 70 -14.08 10.31 23.03
N ASP A 71 -15.04 10.46 22.13
CA ASP A 71 -15.76 9.38 21.43
C ASP A 71 -15.70 9.64 19.93
N GLY A 72 -15.32 8.63 19.15
CA GLY A 72 -15.21 8.80 17.71
C GLY A 72 -14.66 7.59 16.97
N TYR A 73 -14.36 7.82 15.70
CA TYR A 73 -14.03 6.77 14.75
C TYR A 73 -12.65 6.97 14.15
N ARG A 74 -12.06 5.85 13.70
CA ARG A 74 -10.84 5.80 12.86
C ARG A 74 -11.05 4.87 11.69
N VAL A 75 -10.37 5.16 10.60
CA VAL A 75 -10.24 4.22 9.48
C VAL A 75 -9.32 3.07 9.89
N THR A 76 -9.75 1.84 9.63
CA THR A 76 -8.92 0.64 9.83
C THR A 76 -8.02 0.40 8.63
N ASN A 77 -7.05 -0.52 8.74
CA ASN A 77 -6.27 -0.96 7.57
C ASN A 77 -7.16 -1.46 6.43
N ALA A 78 -8.24 -2.18 6.74
CA ALA A 78 -9.19 -2.66 5.74
C ALA A 78 -9.96 -1.50 5.11
N GLY A 79 -10.46 -0.55 5.91
CA GLY A 79 -11.10 0.66 5.38
C GLY A 79 -10.18 1.44 4.45
N TYR A 80 -8.90 1.56 4.81
CA TYR A 80 -7.90 2.25 4.00
C TYR A 80 -7.63 1.53 2.67
N ASP A 81 -7.59 0.19 2.67
CA ASP A 81 -7.51 -0.63 1.45
C ASP A 81 -8.67 -0.37 0.51
N ILE A 82 -9.89 -0.38 1.06
CA ILE A 82 -11.12 -0.20 0.31
C ILE A 82 -11.17 1.19 -0.32
N LEU A 83 -10.78 2.24 0.40
CA LEU A 83 -10.66 3.59 -0.13
C LEU A 83 -9.65 3.68 -1.29
N ALA A 84 -8.49 3.05 -1.13
CA ALA A 84 -7.45 3.06 -2.15
C ALA A 84 -7.86 2.31 -3.42
N LEU A 85 -8.45 1.12 -3.25
CA LEU A 85 -8.98 0.32 -4.35
C LEU A 85 -10.14 1.01 -5.08
N GLN A 86 -11.05 1.64 -4.34
CA GLN A 86 -12.14 2.40 -4.95
C GLN A 86 -11.61 3.56 -5.80
N ASN A 87 -10.56 4.25 -5.36
CA ASN A 87 -9.92 5.30 -6.16
C ASN A 87 -9.31 4.75 -7.45
N LEU A 88 -8.57 3.65 -7.38
CA LEU A 88 -7.95 3.01 -8.55
C LEU A 88 -9.02 2.51 -9.54
N LYS A 89 -10.13 1.95 -9.03
CA LYS A 89 -11.28 1.55 -9.84
C LYS A 89 -11.95 2.75 -10.51
N ALA A 90 -12.24 3.82 -9.76
CA ALA A 90 -12.88 5.02 -10.27
C ALA A 90 -12.04 5.73 -11.35
N ARG A 91 -10.71 5.70 -11.20
CA ARG A 91 -9.74 6.20 -12.19
C ARG A 91 -9.52 5.26 -13.38
N LYS A 92 -10.23 4.14 -13.45
CA LYS A 92 -10.10 3.16 -14.52
C LYS A 92 -8.66 2.60 -14.64
N ILE A 93 -7.98 2.39 -13.52
CA ILE A 93 -6.66 1.74 -13.48
C ILE A 93 -6.80 0.23 -13.25
N VAL A 94 -7.75 -0.18 -12.42
CA VAL A 94 -7.98 -1.58 -12.04
C VAL A 94 -9.43 -1.95 -12.34
N ALA A 95 -9.63 -3.03 -13.09
CA ALA A 95 -10.95 -3.62 -13.34
C ALA A 95 -11.28 -4.73 -12.33
N ALA A 96 -10.31 -5.62 -12.04
CA ALA A 96 -10.49 -6.69 -11.06
C ALA A 96 -9.21 -6.99 -10.29
N LEU A 97 -9.39 -7.42 -9.04
CA LEU A 97 -8.30 -7.89 -8.17
C LEU A 97 -8.17 -9.41 -8.29
N GLY A 98 -6.95 -9.88 -8.49
CA GLY A 98 -6.61 -11.30 -8.56
C GLY A 98 -6.03 -11.83 -7.25
N GLN A 99 -5.27 -12.93 -7.39
CA GLN A 99 -4.65 -13.60 -6.25
C GLN A 99 -3.49 -12.80 -5.66
N ARG A 100 -3.18 -13.06 -4.38
CA ARG A 100 -1.98 -12.56 -3.72
C ARG A 100 -0.78 -13.38 -4.19
N ILE A 101 0.22 -12.73 -4.77
CA ILE A 101 1.44 -13.36 -5.28
C ILE A 101 2.66 -13.17 -4.37
N GLY A 102 2.61 -12.20 -3.45
CA GLY A 102 3.70 -11.94 -2.52
C GLY A 102 3.21 -11.47 -1.17
N THR A 103 3.90 -11.85 -0.10
CA THR A 103 3.69 -11.33 1.25
C THR A 103 5.04 -11.09 1.90
N GLY A 104 5.40 -9.83 2.03
CA GLY A 104 6.60 -9.40 2.75
C GLY A 104 6.29 -9.01 4.19
N LYS A 105 7.33 -8.59 4.91
CA LYS A 105 7.20 -8.02 6.27
C LYS A 105 6.39 -6.72 6.26
N GLU A 106 6.57 -5.92 5.22
CA GLU A 106 6.05 -4.55 5.12
C GLU A 106 5.19 -4.31 3.88
N SER A 107 4.90 -5.34 3.09
CA SER A 107 4.00 -5.21 1.94
C SER A 107 3.26 -6.51 1.61
N ASP A 108 2.09 -6.38 0.98
CA ASP A 108 1.43 -7.48 0.29
C ASP A 108 1.38 -7.15 -1.21
N VAL A 109 1.62 -8.14 -2.07
CA VAL A 109 1.62 -7.97 -3.54
C VAL A 109 0.51 -8.81 -4.14
N TYR A 110 -0.35 -8.18 -4.92
CA TYR A 110 -1.51 -8.80 -5.56
C TYR A 110 -1.41 -8.66 -7.07
N LEU A 111 -1.82 -9.70 -7.79
CA LEU A 111 -2.17 -9.56 -9.20
C LEU A 111 -3.49 -8.79 -9.31
N ALA A 112 -3.61 -8.04 -10.39
CA ALA A 112 -4.85 -7.39 -10.80
C ALA A 112 -4.89 -7.34 -12.33
N VAL A 113 -6.04 -6.96 -12.87
CA VAL A 113 -6.21 -6.69 -14.30
C VAL A 113 -6.74 -5.28 -14.50
N ASP A 114 -6.26 -4.62 -15.53
CA ASP A 114 -6.77 -3.33 -15.98
C ASP A 114 -8.06 -3.51 -16.82
N LEU A 115 -8.57 -2.44 -17.45
CA LEU A 115 -9.75 -2.55 -18.32
C LEU A 115 -9.48 -3.16 -19.69
N SER A 116 -8.21 -3.25 -20.11
CA SER A 116 -7.83 -3.91 -21.37
C SER A 116 -7.69 -5.43 -21.20
N GLY A 117 -7.72 -5.92 -19.96
CA GLY A 117 -7.46 -7.32 -19.62
C GLY A 117 -5.98 -7.62 -19.41
N GLN A 118 -5.10 -6.60 -19.45
CA GLN A 118 -3.69 -6.74 -19.16
C GLN A 118 -3.47 -6.96 -17.66
N GLN A 119 -2.58 -7.90 -17.33
CA GLN A 119 -2.16 -8.16 -15.96
C GLN A 119 -1.24 -7.05 -15.44
N ILE A 120 -1.56 -6.56 -14.24
CA ILE A 120 -0.79 -5.57 -13.50
C ILE A 120 -0.60 -6.05 -12.06
N VAL A 121 0.26 -5.36 -11.32
CA VAL A 121 0.58 -5.65 -9.92
C VAL A 121 0.12 -4.50 -9.03
N LEU A 122 -0.55 -4.84 -7.93
CA LEU A 122 -0.86 -3.91 -6.84
C LEU A 122 -0.03 -4.27 -5.61
N LYS A 123 0.88 -3.38 -5.23
CA LYS A 123 1.67 -3.50 -4.01
C LYS A 123 1.08 -2.63 -2.91
N PHE A 124 0.63 -3.27 -1.85
CA PHE A 124 0.07 -2.63 -0.66
C PHE A 124 1.18 -2.48 0.38
N HIS A 125 1.44 -1.25 0.84
CA HIS A 125 2.40 -0.96 1.90
C HIS A 125 1.72 -1.17 3.26
N ARG A 126 2.41 -1.88 4.16
CA ARG A 126 1.88 -2.42 5.42
C ARG A 126 2.89 -2.21 6.55
N LEU A 127 3.28 -0.96 6.78
CA LEU A 127 4.18 -0.65 7.90
C LEU A 127 3.47 -0.96 9.23
N GLY A 128 4.20 -1.57 10.17
CA GLY A 128 3.69 -1.93 11.50
C GLY A 128 3.08 -3.34 11.63
N ARG A 129 3.09 -4.18 10.58
CA ARG A 129 2.52 -5.55 10.60
C ARG A 129 3.29 -6.51 11.50
N THR A 130 4.61 -6.57 11.35
CA THR A 130 5.50 -7.36 12.21
C THR A 130 6.00 -6.46 13.33
N SER A 131 5.11 -6.21 14.29
CA SER A 131 5.44 -5.82 15.65
C SER A 131 6.78 -5.08 15.85
N PHE A 132 6.68 -3.78 16.04
CA PHE A 132 7.53 -3.08 16.99
C PHE A 132 7.29 -3.56 18.44
N ARG A 133 7.15 -4.88 18.70
CA ARG A 133 7.08 -5.45 20.05
C ARG A 133 8.33 -5.08 20.85
N ASN A 134 9.47 -4.86 20.18
CA ASN A 134 10.73 -4.40 20.77
C ASN A 134 11.03 -2.89 20.63
N VAL A 135 10.28 -2.11 19.84
CA VAL A 135 10.53 -0.66 19.74
C VAL A 135 9.86 0.16 20.83
N LYS A 136 8.88 -0.43 21.54
CA LYS A 136 8.48 0.08 22.88
C LYS A 136 9.65 0.21 23.86
N LYS A 137 10.79 -0.46 23.62
CA LYS A 137 11.97 -0.44 24.52
C LYS A 137 13.16 0.39 24.01
N LYS A 138 13.19 0.86 22.75
CA LYS A 138 14.42 1.40 22.14
C LYS A 138 14.28 2.70 21.33
N ARG A 139 13.11 3.35 21.31
CA ARG A 139 12.96 4.65 20.63
C ARG A 139 12.12 5.62 21.46
N ASP A 140 12.80 6.34 22.35
CA ASP A 140 12.27 7.54 23.02
C ASP A 140 12.22 8.78 22.10
N TYR A 141 12.67 8.68 20.85
CA TYR A 141 12.75 9.82 19.93
C TYR A 141 11.44 10.14 19.19
N PHE A 142 10.51 9.18 19.08
CA PHE A 142 9.20 9.41 18.50
C PHE A 142 8.18 9.18 19.61
N GLY A 143 7.78 10.25 20.30
CA GLY A 143 6.79 10.20 21.38
C GLY A 143 5.45 9.58 20.96
N ASN A 144 4.41 9.81 21.77
CA ASN A 144 3.06 9.22 21.70
C ASN A 144 2.38 9.13 20.29
N ALA A 145 2.89 9.81 19.26
CA ALA A 145 2.46 9.71 17.87
C ALA A 145 2.69 8.31 17.23
N ALA A 146 3.80 7.62 17.53
CA ALA A 146 4.09 6.30 16.95
C ALA A 146 3.15 5.17 17.45
N GLN A 147 2.37 5.44 18.51
CA GLN A 147 1.44 4.50 19.10
C GLN A 147 0.05 4.53 18.43
N GLN A 148 -0.21 5.49 17.55
CA GLN A 148 -1.51 5.65 16.89
C GLN A 148 -1.55 4.93 15.55
N ALA A 149 -2.61 4.16 15.28
CA ALA A 149 -2.85 3.49 14.00
C ALA A 149 -2.80 4.46 12.80
N HIS A 150 -3.19 5.72 13.00
CA HIS A 150 -3.02 6.81 12.03
C HIS A 150 -1.57 6.95 11.55
N SER A 151 -0.61 6.89 12.48
CA SER A 151 0.81 7.03 12.13
C SER A 151 1.25 5.94 11.16
N TRP A 152 0.76 4.71 11.31
CA TRP A 152 1.14 3.60 10.42
C TRP A 152 0.51 3.71 9.03
N LEU A 153 -0.75 4.13 8.92
CA LEU A 153 -1.39 4.40 7.62
C LEU A 153 -0.69 5.53 6.87
N PHE A 154 -0.36 6.60 7.60
CA PHE A 154 0.39 7.73 7.04
C PHE A 154 1.80 7.33 6.59
N LEU A 155 2.55 6.61 7.42
CA LEU A 155 3.88 6.11 7.04
C LEU A 155 3.82 5.12 5.86
N SER A 156 2.79 4.28 5.79
CA SER A 156 2.57 3.40 4.63
C SER A 156 2.29 4.19 3.35
N THR A 157 1.59 5.32 3.48
CA THR A 157 1.33 6.24 2.35
C THR A 157 2.61 6.93 1.87
N LEU A 158 3.44 7.43 2.79
CA LEU A 158 4.73 8.02 2.45
C LEU A 158 5.68 7.01 1.81
N SER A 159 5.68 5.76 2.31
CA SER A 159 6.47 4.67 1.75
C SER A 159 6.04 4.36 0.31
N ALA A 160 4.73 4.24 0.05
CA ALA A 160 4.19 4.02 -1.29
C ALA A 160 4.48 5.17 -2.25
N LEU A 161 4.33 6.41 -1.77
CA LEU A 161 4.63 7.60 -2.56
C LEU A 161 6.11 7.67 -2.96
N LYS A 162 7.01 7.40 -2.01
CA LYS A 162 8.46 7.36 -2.26
C LYS A 162 8.80 6.26 -3.27
N GLU A 163 8.26 5.06 -3.10
CA GLU A 163 8.50 3.94 -4.02
C GLU A 163 8.03 4.28 -5.44
N PHE A 164 6.81 4.79 -5.59
CA PHE A 164 6.28 5.19 -6.90
C PHE A 164 7.11 6.30 -7.55
N ALA A 165 7.55 7.30 -6.78
CA ALA A 165 8.37 8.40 -7.29
C ALA A 165 9.74 7.92 -7.81
N PHE A 166 10.42 7.04 -7.07
CA PHE A 166 11.69 6.46 -7.52
C PHE A 166 11.49 5.53 -8.71
N MET A 167 10.47 4.67 -8.69
CA MET A 167 10.16 3.79 -9.81
C MET A 167 9.89 4.60 -11.08
N LYS A 168 9.14 5.70 -10.97
CA LYS A 168 8.90 6.60 -12.09
C LYS A 168 10.18 7.25 -12.61
N ALA A 169 10.98 7.84 -11.73
CA ALA A 169 12.24 8.48 -12.13
C ALA A 169 13.22 7.50 -12.79
N LEU A 170 13.32 6.27 -12.26
CA LEU A 170 14.17 5.21 -12.83
C LEU A 170 13.64 4.71 -14.18
N TYR A 171 12.31 4.54 -14.30
CA TYR A 171 11.68 4.16 -15.56
C TYR A 171 11.88 5.21 -16.64
N ASP A 172 11.72 6.50 -16.31
CA ASP A 172 11.87 7.62 -17.24
C ASP A 172 13.30 7.72 -17.80
N VAL A 173 14.31 7.32 -17.02
CA VAL A 173 15.70 7.21 -17.48
C VAL A 173 16.06 5.80 -17.95
N GLN A 174 15.08 4.97 -18.33
CA GLN A 174 15.28 3.66 -18.97
C GLN A 174 16.05 2.65 -18.10
N TYR A 175 15.75 2.57 -16.80
CA TYR A 175 16.09 1.38 -16.01
C TYR A 175 15.08 0.27 -16.23
N SER A 176 15.53 -0.98 -16.03
CA SER A 176 14.70 -2.19 -16.04
C SER A 176 13.85 -2.29 -14.77
N THR A 177 12.98 -1.31 -14.53
CA THR A 177 11.99 -1.33 -13.45
C THR A 177 10.61 -1.70 -13.99
N PRO A 178 9.68 -2.16 -13.13
CA PRO A 178 8.27 -2.25 -13.50
C PRO A 178 7.75 -0.93 -14.08
N VAL A 179 6.83 -1.01 -15.04
CA VAL A 179 6.16 0.18 -15.59
C VAL A 179 5.35 0.85 -14.46
N PRO A 180 5.62 2.11 -14.11
CA PRO A 180 4.85 2.83 -13.08
C PRO A 180 3.47 3.21 -13.63
N ILE A 181 2.39 2.68 -13.06
CA ILE A 181 1.03 2.94 -13.57
C ILE A 181 0.33 4.02 -12.75
N ALA A 182 0.19 3.79 -11.44
CA ALA A 182 -0.49 4.73 -10.55
C ALA A 182 -0.09 4.54 -9.08
N HIS A 183 -0.38 5.55 -8.28
CA HIS A 183 -0.28 5.49 -6.83
C HIS A 183 -1.57 6.05 -6.22
N ASN A 184 -2.05 5.42 -5.15
CA ASN A 184 -3.05 5.99 -4.27
C ASN A 184 -2.87 5.47 -2.83
N ARG A 185 -2.83 6.39 -1.86
CA ARG A 185 -2.65 6.07 -0.44
C ARG A 185 -1.42 5.18 -0.24
N HIS A 186 -1.59 3.98 0.25
CA HIS A 186 -0.52 2.99 0.49
C HIS A 186 -0.42 1.94 -0.63
N ILE A 187 -1.05 2.16 -1.78
CA ILE A 187 -1.02 1.22 -2.92
C ILE A 187 -0.24 1.83 -4.08
N VAL A 188 0.70 1.05 -4.61
CA VAL A 188 1.37 1.29 -5.89
C VAL A 188 0.86 0.28 -6.92
N ALA A 189 0.36 0.78 -8.04
CA ALA A 189 0.02 0.00 -9.22
C ALA A 189 1.18 0.07 -10.23
N MET A 190 1.67 -1.09 -10.67
CA MET A 190 2.81 -1.21 -11.57
C MET A 190 2.60 -2.35 -12.57
N GLY A 191 3.33 -2.33 -13.68
CA GLY A 191 3.32 -3.41 -14.67
C GLY A 191 3.81 -4.73 -14.06
N LEU A 192 3.24 -5.84 -14.52
CA LEU A 192 3.74 -7.16 -14.16
C LEU A 192 5.10 -7.39 -14.85
N VAL A 193 6.13 -7.65 -14.06
CA VAL A 193 7.45 -8.03 -14.58
C VAL A 193 7.46 -9.53 -14.80
N ARG A 194 7.86 -9.95 -16.00
CA ARG A 194 8.17 -11.34 -16.30
C ARG A 194 9.53 -11.67 -15.70
N GLY A 195 9.57 -12.72 -14.89
CA GLY A 195 10.80 -13.18 -14.25
C GLY A 195 10.51 -13.83 -12.90
N VAL A 196 11.56 -14.41 -12.32
CA VAL A 196 11.53 -15.02 -10.99
C VAL A 196 12.50 -14.26 -10.08
N PRO A 197 12.22 -14.15 -8.77
CA PRO A 197 13.19 -13.64 -7.82
C PRO A 197 14.48 -14.44 -7.88
N LEU A 198 15.62 -13.76 -7.84
CA LEU A 198 16.94 -14.39 -7.96
C LEU A 198 17.17 -15.47 -6.89
N TYR A 199 16.63 -15.30 -5.68
CA TYR A 199 16.73 -16.31 -4.61
C TYR A 199 16.05 -17.65 -4.97
N GLN A 200 15.16 -17.68 -5.96
CA GLN A 200 14.50 -18.90 -6.44
C GLN A 200 15.27 -19.60 -7.56
N VAL A 201 16.34 -18.98 -8.07
CA VAL A 201 17.16 -19.55 -9.13
C VAL A 201 18.25 -20.42 -8.52
N PHE A 202 18.18 -21.72 -8.78
CA PHE A 202 19.17 -22.67 -8.28
C PHE A 202 20.36 -22.77 -9.24
N PRO A 203 21.59 -22.98 -8.74
CA PRO A 203 22.77 -23.08 -9.59
C PRO A 203 22.68 -24.13 -10.70
N LYS A 204 21.93 -25.22 -10.46
CA LYS A 204 21.72 -26.29 -11.46
C LYS A 204 20.85 -25.87 -12.65
N GLN A 205 20.16 -24.74 -12.55
CA GLN A 205 19.28 -24.20 -13.58
C GLN A 205 19.99 -23.16 -14.47
N LEU A 206 21.24 -22.80 -14.16
CA LEU A 206 22.01 -21.80 -14.89
C LEU A 206 23.23 -22.45 -15.54
N SER A 207 23.52 -22.04 -16.78
CA SER A 207 24.85 -22.23 -17.35
C SER A 207 25.85 -21.25 -16.71
N ALA A 208 27.15 -21.52 -16.88
CA ALA A 208 28.19 -20.62 -16.38
C ALA A 208 28.10 -19.23 -17.04
N GLU A 209 27.73 -19.19 -18.32
CA GLU A 209 27.55 -17.96 -19.10
C GLU A 209 26.35 -17.16 -18.58
N GLN A 210 25.21 -17.81 -18.30
CA GLN A 210 24.04 -17.12 -17.74
C GLN A 210 24.31 -16.54 -16.35
N ALA A 211 25.05 -17.28 -15.51
CA ALA A 211 25.42 -16.78 -14.19
C ALA A 211 26.36 -15.56 -14.28
N ALA A 212 27.31 -15.58 -15.21
CA ALA A 212 28.19 -14.44 -15.48
C ALA A 212 27.40 -13.21 -15.97
N ASP A 213 26.48 -13.41 -16.92
CA ASP A 213 25.64 -12.34 -17.47
C ASP A 213 24.75 -11.69 -16.39
N ILE A 214 24.09 -12.49 -15.55
CA ILE A 214 23.30 -11.97 -14.40
C ILE A 214 24.18 -11.11 -13.48
N TYR A 215 25.39 -11.58 -13.17
CA TYR A 215 26.34 -10.84 -12.32
C TYR A 215 26.75 -9.51 -12.97
N GLU A 216 27.16 -9.54 -14.24
CA GLU A 216 27.58 -8.34 -14.98
C GLU A 216 26.46 -7.31 -15.07
N GLN A 217 25.23 -7.73 -15.36
CA GLN A 217 24.06 -6.86 -15.39
C GLN A 217 23.75 -6.25 -14.02
N ALA A 218 23.84 -7.04 -12.93
CA ALA A 218 23.61 -6.54 -11.58
C ALA A 218 24.65 -5.49 -11.17
N ILE A 219 25.93 -5.71 -11.48
CA ILE A 219 27.00 -4.73 -11.24
C ILE A 219 26.82 -3.48 -12.10
N ALA A 220 26.46 -3.63 -13.37
CA ALA A 220 26.19 -2.50 -14.26
C ALA A 220 25.02 -1.64 -13.75
N LEU A 221 23.94 -2.27 -13.26
CA LEU A 221 22.81 -1.58 -12.63
C LEU A 221 23.25 -0.78 -11.39
N ALA A 222 24.02 -1.39 -10.48
CA ALA A 222 24.52 -0.74 -9.28
C ALA A 222 25.45 0.44 -9.62
N ALA A 223 26.39 0.25 -10.55
CA ALA A 223 27.29 1.30 -11.01
C ALA A 223 26.54 2.46 -11.67
N ARG A 224 25.51 2.15 -12.47
CA ARG A 224 24.66 3.16 -13.09
C ARG A 224 23.89 3.96 -12.04
N LEU A 225 23.33 3.31 -11.02
CA LEU A 225 22.67 4.02 -9.90
C LEU A 225 23.62 4.98 -9.21
N ALA A 226 24.85 4.53 -8.91
CA ALA A 226 25.87 5.35 -8.28
C ALA A 226 26.23 6.59 -9.13
N LYS A 227 26.31 6.45 -10.47
CA LYS A 227 26.51 7.58 -11.39
C LYS A 227 25.40 8.64 -11.31
N HIS A 228 24.19 8.25 -10.93
CA HIS A 228 23.07 9.15 -10.69
C HIS A 228 22.97 9.62 -9.22
N GLY A 229 23.99 9.34 -8.38
CA GLY A 229 24.00 9.70 -6.97
C GLY A 229 23.06 8.87 -6.11
N LEU A 230 22.62 7.70 -6.61
CA LEU A 230 21.71 6.79 -5.92
C LEU A 230 22.44 5.53 -5.46
N VAL A 231 22.13 5.08 -4.25
CA VAL A 231 22.61 3.81 -3.71
C VAL A 231 21.40 3.00 -3.28
N HIS A 232 21.24 1.80 -3.87
CA HIS A 232 20.21 0.86 -3.45
C HIS A 232 20.72 0.06 -2.26
N CYS A 233 20.43 0.53 -1.04
CA CYS A 233 20.95 -0.06 0.20
C CYS A 233 20.44 -1.49 0.51
N ASP A 234 19.53 -2.02 -0.30
CA ASP A 234 18.94 -3.35 -0.15
C ASP A 234 19.05 -4.17 -1.46
N LEU A 235 20.12 -3.97 -2.25
CA LEU A 235 20.27 -4.67 -3.53
C LEU A 235 20.74 -6.11 -3.27
N ASN A 236 19.79 -7.04 -3.25
CA ASN A 236 20.01 -8.44 -2.89
C ASN A 236 19.15 -9.38 -3.76
N GLU A 237 19.27 -10.68 -3.54
CA GLU A 237 18.58 -11.74 -4.27
C GLU A 237 17.03 -11.74 -4.14
N PHE A 238 16.49 -10.99 -3.17
CA PHE A 238 15.05 -10.80 -3.00
C PHE A 238 14.49 -9.63 -3.81
N ASN A 239 15.35 -8.67 -4.18
CA ASN A 239 14.98 -7.44 -4.90
C ASN A 239 15.43 -7.44 -6.38
N LEU A 240 16.05 -8.54 -6.83
CA LEU A 240 16.36 -8.77 -8.24
C LEU A 240 15.40 -9.82 -8.81
N LEU A 241 14.74 -9.46 -9.92
CA LEU A 241 13.99 -10.40 -10.76
C LEU A 241 14.83 -10.71 -12.00
N VAL A 242 14.91 -11.99 -12.35
CA VAL A 242 15.62 -12.45 -13.55
C VAL A 242 14.64 -13.15 -14.47
N ASP A 243 14.72 -12.84 -15.76
CA ASP A 243 14.03 -13.58 -16.82
C ASP A 243 15.05 -14.51 -17.46
N LEU A 244 14.78 -15.82 -17.41
CA LEU A 244 15.67 -16.87 -17.91
C LEU A 244 15.24 -17.40 -19.28
N SER A 245 14.23 -16.79 -19.89
CA SER A 245 13.69 -17.22 -21.18
C SER A 245 14.52 -16.82 -22.38
#